data_AF-A0A9D3Y621-F1
#
_entry.id   AF-A0A9D3Y621-F1
#
_cell.length_a   1.000
_cell.length_b   1.000
_cell.length_c   1.000
_cell.angle_alpha   90.00
_cell.angle_beta   90.00
_cell.angle_gamma   90.00
#
_symmetry.space_group_name_H-M   'P 1'
#
loop_
_entity.id
_entity.type
_entity.pdbx_description
1 polymer ?
#
loop_
_entity_poly.entity_id
_entity_poly.type
_entity_poly.pdbx_seq_one_letter_code
_entity_poly.pdbx_strand_id
1 'polypeptide(L)'
;MGNDIVMEYNHVHHTCVNASDCGALHTGRDWTTRGNIIRYNLVTDTLRLVPGADVRGVMLDDQSSSTTIVNNVFYNNEVHVNIGGGRDNIVSNNVFYGSTLYSMQVDGRGTSNPNNSELLKRLHQMPYNSTLWTMRYPELAIIEQRNKSLPEGNLIHKNVVYNTGKAGYIPSKRGWLDNIKLFNETDTITAFGSTDFYDVANSDFRLRCFAKDLANEVGFIQALPPSEYGCKVRVGPVHINRVPATLISNPATGPCTTKAPLTTSPAPAYLPDGARTNHLYNVSNSGCWLVVSKCTAHPNATGTHRDTHAHSDDNETTCFQRAVQQWHDCGSHDNEQVVAIYGPSGAMTLVGDGCFMLIYGCPNHGGPADGHSLTTGSINRDTYAESHGGAHNEESCLSRAQGQWVYCGSFANHPVTSIYRPTGALRTSGAGCWIHAQQCNMIPKPRSMFYDAWGAANLHTDDVEDACLQQAVYYWKKCGSNTTYPVTAYFRPSTASRTYPAAA
;
A
#
# COMPACT_ATOMS: atom_id res chain seq x y z
N MET A 1 21.75 28.04 -4.03
CA MET A 1 21.63 27.86 -2.56
C MET A 1 23.03 27.77 -1.95
N GLY A 2 23.18 27.78 -0.63
CA GLY A 2 24.45 27.46 0.03
C GLY A 2 24.62 25.96 0.30
N ASN A 3 25.53 25.61 1.20
CA ASN A 3 25.72 24.27 1.73
C ASN A 3 25.21 24.17 3.16
N ASP A 4 24.73 22.99 3.56
CA ASP A 4 24.27 22.69 4.92
C ASP A 4 23.18 23.66 5.44
N ILE A 5 22.38 24.25 4.53
CA ILE A 5 21.27 25.14 4.88
C ILE A 5 20.08 24.32 5.37
N VAL A 6 19.52 24.70 6.51
CA VAL A 6 18.32 24.08 7.08
C VAL A 6 17.14 25.05 6.97
N MET A 7 16.05 24.58 6.37
CA MET A 7 14.75 25.27 6.33
C MET A 7 13.76 24.43 7.11
N GLU A 8 13.35 24.91 8.30
CA GLU A 8 12.51 24.14 9.20
C GLU A 8 11.46 24.94 9.97
N TYR A 9 10.38 24.26 10.36
CA TYR A 9 9.25 24.81 11.13
C TYR A 9 8.56 26.01 10.47
N ASN A 10 8.58 26.10 9.13
CA ASN A 10 7.89 27.16 8.41
C ASN A 10 6.46 26.75 8.05
N HIS A 11 5.57 27.74 7.97
CA HIS A 11 4.29 27.61 7.27
C HIS A 11 4.36 28.50 6.02
N VAL A 12 4.52 27.88 4.85
CA VAL A 12 4.66 28.57 3.56
C VAL A 12 3.37 28.34 2.78
N HIS A 13 2.62 29.41 2.51
CA HIS A 13 1.31 29.28 1.88
C HIS A 13 1.05 30.34 0.82
N HIS A 14 0.19 30.03 -0.15
CA HIS A 14 -0.28 30.97 -1.17
C HIS A 14 0.88 31.66 -1.92
N THR A 15 1.87 30.87 -2.32
CA THR A 15 3.00 31.34 -3.11
C THR A 15 2.73 31.23 -4.62
N CYS A 16 3.59 31.82 -5.45
CA CYS A 16 3.51 31.70 -6.91
C CYS A 16 2.22 32.25 -7.56
N VAL A 17 1.43 33.08 -6.86
CA VAL A 17 0.13 33.59 -7.30
C VAL A 17 0.16 34.24 -8.70
N ASN A 18 1.22 35.01 -8.99
CA ASN A 18 1.40 35.74 -10.26
C ASN A 18 2.72 35.37 -10.96
N ALA A 19 3.27 34.19 -10.69
CA ALA A 19 4.53 33.72 -11.27
C ALA A 19 4.38 32.30 -11.83
N SER A 20 5.24 31.96 -12.79
CA SER A 20 5.40 30.61 -13.33
C SER A 20 6.86 30.21 -13.15
N ASP A 21 7.14 28.91 -13.26
CA ASP A 21 8.47 28.34 -13.10
C ASP A 21 9.03 28.64 -11.70
N CYS A 22 8.19 28.38 -10.70
CA CYS A 22 8.49 28.71 -9.32
C CYS A 22 8.03 27.63 -8.34
N GLY A 23 8.78 27.51 -7.24
CA GLY A 23 8.41 26.71 -6.09
C GLY A 23 8.17 27.60 -4.86
N ALA A 24 7.35 27.16 -3.92
CA ALA A 24 7.28 27.78 -2.58
C ALA A 24 8.66 27.78 -1.91
N LEU A 25 9.40 26.69 -2.11
CA LEU A 25 10.83 26.56 -1.85
C LEU A 25 11.52 26.13 -3.14
N HIS A 26 12.47 26.91 -3.63
CA HIS A 26 13.08 26.71 -4.95
C HIS A 26 14.61 26.82 -4.89
N THR A 27 15.30 25.81 -5.43
CA THR A 27 16.74 25.85 -5.74
C THR A 27 16.98 25.19 -7.09
N GLY A 28 18.05 25.58 -7.80
CA GLY A 28 18.32 25.06 -9.13
C GLY A 28 19.78 25.10 -9.55
N ARG A 29 20.13 24.24 -10.52
CA ARG A 29 21.30 24.36 -11.40
C ARG A 29 22.67 24.43 -10.72
N ASP A 30 22.88 23.61 -9.69
CA ASP A 30 24.19 23.50 -9.02
C ASP A 30 24.38 22.14 -8.33
N TRP A 31 25.43 21.40 -8.67
CA TRP A 31 25.77 20.12 -7.99
C TRP A 31 26.53 20.34 -6.68
N THR A 32 27.10 21.52 -6.49
CA THR A 32 27.95 21.84 -5.34
C THR A 32 27.16 22.29 -4.13
N THR A 33 25.88 22.61 -4.30
CA THR A 33 24.95 22.95 -3.21
C THR A 33 24.48 21.69 -2.51
N ARG A 34 25.10 21.32 -1.38
CA ARG A 34 24.92 20.00 -0.76
C ARG A 34 24.63 20.09 0.73
N GLY A 35 24.10 18.98 1.27
CA GLY A 35 23.75 18.85 2.68
C GLY A 35 22.54 19.69 3.13
N ASN A 36 21.79 20.27 2.19
CA ASN A 36 20.65 21.13 2.53
C ASN A 36 19.46 20.29 2.99
N ILE A 37 18.74 20.77 4.01
CA ILE A 37 17.62 20.05 4.64
C ILE A 37 16.38 20.93 4.66
N ILE A 38 15.29 20.41 4.12
CA ILE A 38 13.93 20.97 4.21
C ILE A 38 13.16 20.04 5.12
N ARG A 39 12.87 20.45 6.37
CA ARG A 39 12.19 19.57 7.33
C ARG A 39 11.15 20.24 8.20
N TYR A 40 10.14 19.50 8.64
CA TYR A 40 9.13 20.01 9.57
C TYR A 40 8.41 21.28 9.09
N ASN A 41 8.27 21.47 7.77
CA ASN A 41 7.51 22.60 7.21
C ASN A 41 6.08 22.17 6.84
N LEU A 42 5.16 23.11 6.87
CA LEU A 42 3.83 23.00 6.28
C LEU A 42 3.80 23.88 5.03
N VAL A 43 3.64 23.27 3.85
CA VAL A 43 3.64 23.96 2.56
C VAL A 43 2.27 23.80 1.91
N THR A 44 1.54 24.90 1.72
CA THR A 44 0.15 24.85 1.25
C THR A 44 -0.15 25.80 0.10
N ASP A 45 -1.21 25.49 -0.66
CA ASP A 45 -1.84 26.42 -1.61
C ASP A 45 -0.88 27.03 -2.64
N THR A 46 0.13 26.26 -3.06
CA THR A 46 0.98 26.63 -4.20
C THR A 46 0.32 26.10 -5.47
N LEU A 47 -0.60 26.91 -6.00
CA LEU A 47 -1.52 26.53 -7.06
C LEU A 47 -1.35 27.40 -8.31
N ARG A 48 -1.55 26.77 -9.46
CA ARG A 48 -1.57 27.46 -10.75
C ARG A 48 -2.86 28.26 -10.87
N LEU A 49 -2.74 29.58 -10.85
CA LEU A 49 -3.88 30.49 -11.04
C LEU A 49 -3.99 31.03 -12.48
N VAL A 50 -2.93 30.87 -13.27
CA VAL A 50 -2.87 31.32 -14.68
C VAL A 50 -2.69 30.10 -15.59
N PRO A 51 -3.48 29.95 -16.68
CA PRO A 51 -3.30 28.86 -17.63
C PRO A 51 -1.86 28.81 -18.18
N GLY A 52 -1.24 27.63 -18.11
CA GLY A 52 0.13 27.41 -18.59
C GLY A 52 1.24 27.78 -17.60
N ALA A 53 0.95 28.37 -16.44
CA ALA A 53 1.96 28.52 -15.39
C ALA A 53 2.43 27.15 -14.86
N ASP A 54 3.61 27.08 -14.26
CA ASP A 54 4.17 25.85 -13.69
C ASP A 54 4.64 26.11 -12.26
N VAL A 55 3.99 25.50 -11.27
CA VAL A 55 4.22 25.81 -9.85
C VAL A 55 4.32 24.56 -8.99
N ARG A 56 5.16 24.61 -7.95
CA ARG A 56 5.46 23.47 -7.06
C ARG A 56 5.54 23.89 -5.59
N GLY A 57 5.29 22.98 -4.66
CA GLY A 57 5.62 23.19 -3.24
C GLY A 57 7.13 23.33 -3.05
N VAL A 58 7.87 22.25 -3.30
CA VAL A 58 9.34 22.27 -3.42
C VAL A 58 9.77 21.99 -4.85
N MET A 59 10.63 22.85 -5.38
CA MET A 59 11.19 22.72 -6.72
C MET A 59 12.71 22.57 -6.63
N LEU A 60 13.21 21.34 -6.85
CA LEU A 60 14.63 21.06 -7.05
C LEU A 60 14.91 21.07 -8.55
N ASP A 61 15.19 22.25 -9.08
CA ASP A 61 15.22 22.49 -10.51
C ASP A 61 16.59 22.21 -11.14
N ASP A 62 16.58 21.94 -12.45
CA ASP A 62 17.78 21.95 -13.28
C ASP A 62 18.99 21.21 -12.71
N GLN A 63 18.79 19.97 -12.31
CA GLN A 63 19.82 19.10 -11.75
C GLN A 63 20.34 19.51 -10.36
N SER A 64 19.59 20.33 -9.62
CA SER A 64 19.86 20.59 -8.19
C SER A 64 19.91 19.29 -7.40
N SER A 65 20.92 19.14 -6.54
CA SER A 65 21.30 17.85 -5.97
C SER A 65 21.46 17.91 -4.45
N SER A 66 21.45 16.74 -3.79
CA SER A 66 21.73 16.60 -2.34
C SER A 66 20.84 17.41 -1.40
N THR A 67 19.58 17.61 -1.76
CA THR A 67 18.59 18.16 -0.81
C THR A 67 17.83 17.03 -0.14
N THR A 68 17.74 17.08 1.18
CA THR A 68 16.92 16.18 1.99
C THR A 68 15.61 16.87 2.36
N ILE A 69 14.49 16.37 1.85
CA ILE A 69 13.13 16.83 2.11
C ILE A 69 12.48 15.81 3.04
N VAL A 70 12.40 16.12 4.34
CA VAL A 70 12.01 15.14 5.36
C VAL A 70 11.02 15.65 6.39
N ASN A 71 10.03 14.86 6.80
CA ASN A 71 9.07 15.23 7.84
C ASN A 71 8.28 16.53 7.54
N ASN A 72 8.05 16.87 6.27
CA ASN A 72 7.20 18.01 5.89
C ASN A 72 5.77 17.55 5.62
N VAL A 73 4.84 18.51 5.67
CA VAL A 73 3.47 18.33 5.21
C VAL A 73 3.26 19.24 4.01
N PHE A 74 2.77 18.65 2.93
CA PHE A 74 2.36 19.36 1.73
C PHE A 74 0.86 19.18 1.53
N TYR A 75 0.13 20.29 1.47
CA TYR A 75 -1.31 20.29 1.39
C TYR A 75 -1.81 21.17 0.25
N ASN A 76 -2.67 20.66 -0.63
CA ASN A 76 -3.32 21.47 -1.67
C ASN A 76 -2.34 22.26 -2.56
N ASN A 77 -1.30 21.59 -3.08
CA ASN A 77 -0.37 22.17 -4.04
C ASN A 77 -0.58 21.53 -5.42
N GLU A 78 -0.15 22.20 -6.50
CA GLU A 78 -0.27 21.60 -7.83
C GLU A 78 0.63 20.36 -7.96
N VAL A 79 1.93 20.56 -7.75
CA VAL A 79 2.91 19.50 -7.53
C VAL A 79 3.52 19.70 -6.15
N HIS A 80 3.51 18.71 -5.26
CA HIS A 80 4.08 18.93 -3.92
C HIS A 80 5.60 19.05 -3.97
N VAL A 81 6.29 18.10 -4.61
CA VAL A 81 7.75 18.10 -4.73
C VAL A 81 8.17 17.70 -6.14
N ASN A 82 9.16 18.40 -6.68
CA ASN A 82 9.77 18.10 -7.97
C ASN A 82 11.28 17.87 -7.85
N ILE A 83 11.78 16.82 -8.50
CA ILE A 83 13.19 16.56 -8.79
C ILE A 83 13.40 16.68 -10.31
N GLY A 84 13.89 17.84 -10.74
CA GLY A 84 14.18 18.13 -12.14
C GLY A 84 15.57 17.67 -12.56
N GLY A 85 15.80 16.36 -12.67
CA GLY A 85 17.08 15.81 -13.15
C GLY A 85 18.25 15.85 -12.16
N GLY A 86 17.98 16.17 -10.89
CA GLY A 86 18.95 16.22 -9.81
C GLY A 86 19.43 14.84 -9.36
N ARG A 87 20.56 14.79 -8.62
CA ARG A 87 21.11 13.55 -8.04
C ARG A 87 21.19 13.60 -6.52
N ASP A 88 21.22 12.42 -5.92
CA ASP A 88 21.43 12.20 -4.49
C ASP A 88 20.45 12.99 -3.59
N ASN A 89 19.24 13.28 -4.06
CA ASN A 89 18.19 13.92 -3.26
C ASN A 89 17.45 12.87 -2.45
N ILE A 90 16.99 13.23 -1.26
CA ILE A 90 16.23 12.34 -0.38
C ILE A 90 14.88 12.98 -0.12
N VAL A 91 13.79 12.24 -0.36
CA VAL A 91 12.42 12.66 -0.06
C VAL A 91 11.77 11.61 0.81
N SER A 92 11.69 11.85 2.11
CA SER A 92 11.21 10.82 3.04
C SER A 92 10.37 11.33 4.19
N ASN A 93 9.52 10.46 4.75
CA ASN A 93 8.68 10.79 5.90
C ASN A 93 7.82 12.05 5.71
N ASN A 94 7.46 12.42 4.47
CA ASN A 94 6.58 13.56 4.22
C ASN A 94 5.11 13.10 4.11
N VAL A 95 4.19 13.99 4.46
CA VAL A 95 2.76 13.84 4.15
C VAL A 95 2.44 14.64 2.89
N PHE A 96 1.89 13.97 1.89
CA PHE A 96 1.40 14.52 0.64
C PHE A 96 -0.12 14.43 0.62
N TYR A 97 -0.81 15.53 0.89
CA TYR A 97 -2.27 15.57 0.94
C TYR A 97 -2.84 16.49 -0.14
N GLY A 98 -3.64 15.92 -1.03
CA GLY A 98 -4.49 16.64 -1.97
C GLY A 98 -3.68 17.42 -3.01
N SER A 99 -2.76 16.77 -3.72
CA SER A 99 -2.18 17.40 -4.92
C SER A 99 -3.23 17.61 -6.00
N THR A 100 -3.15 18.69 -6.78
CA THR A 100 -4.07 18.90 -7.91
C THR A 100 -3.57 18.25 -9.20
N LEU A 101 -2.25 17.98 -9.30
CA LEU A 101 -1.64 17.32 -10.45
C LEU A 101 -0.82 16.09 -10.04
N TYR A 102 0.27 16.28 -9.28
CA TYR A 102 1.13 15.18 -8.82
C TYR A 102 1.61 15.38 -7.38
N SER A 103 1.68 14.32 -6.58
CA SER A 103 2.36 14.43 -5.28
C SER A 103 3.86 14.61 -5.47
N MET A 104 4.43 13.89 -6.41
CA MET A 104 5.85 13.89 -6.72
C MET A 104 6.03 13.98 -8.24
N GLN A 105 6.98 14.79 -8.70
CA GLN A 105 7.44 14.78 -10.07
C GLN A 105 8.94 14.50 -10.09
N VAL A 106 9.36 13.53 -10.91
CA VAL A 106 10.77 13.23 -11.15
C VAL A 106 10.98 13.17 -12.64
N ASP A 107 11.98 13.89 -13.15
CA ASP A 107 12.35 13.86 -14.55
C ASP A 107 13.84 13.60 -14.78
N GLY A 108 14.16 13.20 -16.01
CA GLY A 108 15.52 12.89 -16.46
C GLY A 108 16.25 14.08 -17.04
N ARG A 109 15.98 15.32 -16.61
CA ARG A 109 16.67 16.48 -17.18
C ARG A 109 18.18 16.36 -16.99
N GLY A 110 18.94 16.61 -18.05
CA GLY A 110 20.39 16.34 -18.07
C GLY A 110 20.78 15.05 -18.80
N THR A 111 19.88 14.07 -18.94
CA THR A 111 20.14 12.82 -19.66
C THR A 111 20.52 13.02 -21.14
N SER A 112 19.99 14.06 -21.77
CA SER A 112 20.30 14.46 -23.15
C SER A 112 21.49 15.42 -23.27
N ASN A 113 22.05 15.92 -22.16
CA ASN A 113 23.15 16.88 -22.15
C ASN A 113 24.17 16.57 -21.03
N PRO A 114 25.06 15.57 -21.20
CA PRO A 114 26.06 15.17 -20.21
C PRO A 114 27.11 16.24 -19.89
N ASN A 115 27.25 17.25 -20.74
CA ASN A 115 28.24 18.32 -20.61
C ASN A 115 27.57 19.67 -20.44
N ASN A 116 26.62 19.75 -19.49
CA ASN A 116 26.04 21.03 -19.11
C ASN A 116 27.13 21.98 -18.60
N SER A 117 27.49 22.97 -19.43
CA SER A 117 28.64 23.84 -19.22
C SER A 117 28.53 24.68 -17.95
N GLU A 118 27.32 25.05 -17.54
CA GLU A 118 27.10 25.84 -16.32
C GLU A 118 27.30 24.99 -15.05
N LEU A 119 26.80 23.74 -15.04
CA LEU A 119 27.01 22.82 -13.90
C LEU A 119 28.49 22.46 -13.72
N LEU A 120 29.20 22.21 -14.82
CA LEU A 120 30.64 21.95 -14.79
C LEU A 120 31.43 23.17 -14.32
N LYS A 121 31.07 24.35 -14.81
CA LYS A 121 31.69 25.61 -14.38
C LYS A 121 31.54 25.82 -12.87
N ARG A 122 30.33 25.62 -12.32
CA ARG A 122 30.06 25.74 -10.88
C ARG A 122 30.81 24.68 -10.06
N LEU A 123 30.83 23.44 -10.55
CA LEU A 123 31.62 22.36 -9.95
C LEU A 123 33.10 22.75 -9.80
N HIS A 124 33.71 23.25 -10.87
CA HIS A 124 35.13 23.62 -10.89
C HIS A 124 35.44 24.93 -10.15
N GLN A 125 34.43 25.73 -9.80
CA GLN A 125 34.58 26.88 -8.90
C GLN A 125 34.71 26.49 -7.43
N MET A 126 34.34 25.26 -7.07
CA MET A 126 34.42 24.76 -5.70
C MET A 126 35.57 23.76 -5.54
N PRO A 127 36.20 23.67 -4.36
CA PRO A 127 37.26 22.71 -4.10
C PRO A 127 36.69 21.32 -3.78
N TYR A 128 35.82 20.78 -4.64
CA TYR A 128 35.02 19.57 -4.40
C TYR A 128 35.84 18.28 -4.23
N ASN A 129 37.11 18.29 -4.65
CA ASN A 129 38.08 17.19 -4.50
C ASN A 129 39.02 17.36 -3.30
N SER A 130 38.92 18.47 -2.56
CA SER A 130 39.72 18.69 -1.35
C SER A 130 39.32 17.73 -0.24
N THR A 131 40.22 17.48 0.72
CA THR A 131 39.95 16.60 1.87
C THR A 131 38.67 16.99 2.62
N LEU A 132 38.44 18.29 2.83
CA LEU A 132 37.25 18.78 3.52
C LEU A 132 35.95 18.41 2.77
N TRP A 133 35.93 18.63 1.46
CA TRP A 133 34.75 18.35 0.64
C TRP A 133 34.54 16.86 0.44
N THR A 134 35.59 16.07 0.22
CA THR A 134 35.47 14.62 0.06
C THR A 134 34.98 13.95 1.35
N MET A 135 35.39 14.44 2.53
CA MET A 135 34.87 13.94 3.81
C MET A 135 33.41 14.31 4.04
N ARG A 136 32.99 15.53 3.67
CA ARG A 136 31.62 16.02 3.92
C ARG A 136 30.61 15.56 2.85
N TYR A 137 31.05 15.48 1.60
CA TYR A 137 30.24 15.24 0.40
C TYR A 137 30.88 14.17 -0.50
N PRO A 138 31.01 12.92 -0.02
CA PRO A 138 31.70 11.86 -0.75
C PRO A 138 31.10 11.60 -2.15
N GLU A 139 29.78 11.70 -2.30
CA GLU A 139 29.10 11.52 -3.59
C GLU A 139 29.47 12.58 -4.63
N LEU A 140 29.81 13.81 -4.20
CA LEU A 140 30.26 14.87 -5.11
C LEU A 140 31.72 14.65 -5.54
N ALA A 141 32.58 14.14 -4.65
CA ALA A 141 33.99 13.96 -4.93
C ALA A 141 34.25 12.99 -6.10
N ILE A 142 33.34 12.04 -6.30
CA ILE A 142 33.40 11.05 -7.39
C ILE A 142 32.53 11.44 -8.60
N ILE A 143 31.97 12.65 -8.66
CA ILE A 143 31.00 13.03 -9.70
C ILE A 143 31.56 12.94 -11.12
N GLU A 144 32.86 13.21 -11.31
CA GLU A 144 33.51 13.10 -12.62
C GLU A 144 33.79 11.65 -13.04
N GLN A 145 33.79 10.71 -12.08
CA GLN A 145 33.93 9.28 -12.31
C GLN A 145 32.57 8.62 -12.60
N ARG A 146 31.48 9.29 -12.21
CA ARG A 146 30.09 8.86 -12.44
C ARG A 146 29.53 9.45 -13.74
N ASN A 147 28.36 8.96 -14.15
CA ASN A 147 27.68 9.54 -15.32
C ASN A 147 27.00 10.87 -14.93
N LYS A 148 27.64 11.97 -15.32
CA LYS A 148 27.20 13.35 -15.06
C LYS A 148 25.80 13.70 -15.62
N SER A 149 25.31 12.95 -16.62
CA SER A 149 23.96 13.16 -17.19
C SER A 149 22.83 12.49 -16.42
N LEU A 150 23.12 11.51 -15.57
CA LEU A 150 22.08 10.70 -14.93
C LEU A 150 21.68 11.29 -13.57
N PRO A 151 20.37 11.40 -13.28
CA PRO A 151 19.86 11.81 -11.97
C PRO A 151 19.89 10.62 -11.00
N GLU A 152 21.07 10.09 -10.71
CA GLU A 152 21.24 8.88 -9.89
C GLU A 152 21.24 9.17 -8.38
N GLY A 153 21.08 8.11 -7.57
CA GLY A 153 21.20 8.22 -6.11
C GLY A 153 20.02 8.86 -5.39
N ASN A 154 18.96 9.27 -6.10
CA ASN A 154 17.77 9.81 -5.46
C ASN A 154 17.01 8.71 -4.69
N LEU A 155 16.59 9.01 -3.46
CA LEU A 155 15.83 8.12 -2.59
C LEU A 155 14.49 8.75 -2.23
N ILE A 156 13.39 8.07 -2.53
CA ILE A 156 12.04 8.51 -2.20
C ILE A 156 11.42 7.43 -1.34
N HIS A 157 11.30 7.62 -0.03
CA HIS A 157 10.87 6.51 0.82
C HIS A 157 10.07 6.93 2.05
N LYS A 158 9.22 6.03 2.55
CA LYS A 158 8.46 6.27 3.79
C LYS A 158 7.61 7.54 3.72
N ASN A 159 7.04 7.90 2.58
CA ASN A 159 6.11 9.04 2.48
C ASN A 159 4.68 8.54 2.66
N VAL A 160 3.76 9.44 3.02
CA VAL A 160 2.33 9.13 3.11
C VAL A 160 1.58 10.00 2.12
N VAL A 161 0.75 9.39 1.29
CA VAL A 161 0.08 10.04 0.16
C VAL A 161 -1.44 9.90 0.30
N TYR A 162 -2.16 10.99 0.12
CA TYR A 162 -3.60 10.98 -0.06
C TYR A 162 -3.98 12.00 -1.13
N ASN A 163 -4.56 11.56 -2.24
CA ASN A 163 -5.04 12.44 -3.30
C ASN A 163 -6.51 12.15 -3.60
N THR A 164 -7.30 13.18 -3.88
CA THR A 164 -8.67 13.03 -4.35
C THR A 164 -8.72 13.18 -5.87
N GLY A 165 -9.29 12.20 -6.59
CA GLY A 165 -9.53 12.30 -8.04
C GLY A 165 -8.39 11.81 -8.93
N LYS A 166 -8.10 12.54 -10.02
CA LYS A 166 -7.16 12.13 -11.11
C LYS A 166 -5.68 12.45 -10.84
N ALA A 167 -5.35 13.04 -9.70
CA ALA A 167 -3.98 13.42 -9.38
C ALA A 167 -3.11 12.18 -9.20
N GLY A 168 -1.96 12.14 -9.88
CA GLY A 168 -1.04 11.02 -9.80
C GLY A 168 -0.12 11.12 -8.57
N TYR A 169 0.47 10.01 -8.14
CA TYR A 169 1.56 10.07 -7.17
C TYR A 169 2.85 10.54 -7.85
N ILE A 170 3.43 9.69 -8.71
CA ILE A 170 4.52 10.02 -9.64
C ILE A 170 3.98 9.84 -11.07
N PRO A 171 4.14 10.80 -12.00
CA PRO A 171 3.63 10.67 -13.37
C PRO A 171 4.21 9.43 -14.06
N SER A 172 3.37 8.59 -14.70
CA SER A 172 3.78 7.36 -15.43
C SER A 172 3.96 7.54 -16.94
N LYS A 173 4.04 8.78 -17.46
CA LYS A 173 3.94 9.04 -18.90
C LYS A 173 5.15 8.53 -19.71
N ARG A 174 4.93 7.42 -20.42
CA ARG A 174 5.60 6.95 -21.66
C ARG A 174 7.14 6.82 -21.58
N GLY A 175 7.61 5.62 -21.25
CA GLY A 175 8.89 5.09 -21.73
C GLY A 175 10.18 5.54 -21.04
N TRP A 176 10.11 6.46 -20.06
CA TRP A 176 11.30 6.90 -19.31
C TRP A 176 11.42 6.28 -17.91
N LEU A 177 10.32 5.75 -17.36
CA LEU A 177 10.21 5.30 -15.97
C LEU A 177 10.50 3.81 -15.75
N ASP A 178 10.70 3.04 -16.82
CA ASP A 178 11.19 1.66 -16.73
C ASP A 178 12.68 1.59 -16.33
N ASN A 179 13.34 2.75 -16.16
CA ASN A 179 14.73 2.81 -15.74
C ASN A 179 14.82 2.94 -14.22
N ILE A 180 15.11 1.81 -13.56
CA ILE A 180 15.56 1.60 -12.17
C ILE A 180 16.83 2.45 -11.80
N LYS A 181 17.24 3.39 -12.67
CA LYS A 181 18.46 4.20 -12.57
C LYS A 181 18.24 5.65 -12.11
N LEU A 182 17.00 6.15 -12.03
CA LEU A 182 16.72 7.57 -11.73
C LEU A 182 16.38 7.83 -10.25
N PHE A 183 15.69 6.90 -9.60
CA PHE A 183 15.38 7.00 -8.18
C PHE A 183 15.00 5.62 -7.63
N ASN A 184 15.15 5.46 -6.32
CA ASN A 184 14.62 4.30 -5.61
C ASN A 184 13.38 4.73 -4.82
N GLU A 185 12.24 4.10 -5.09
CA GLU A 185 11.00 4.33 -4.35
C GLU A 185 10.65 3.12 -3.48
N THR A 186 10.59 3.29 -2.16
CA THR A 186 10.23 2.21 -1.24
C THR A 186 9.35 2.70 -0.10
N ASP A 187 8.55 1.81 0.48
CA ASP A 187 7.87 2.06 1.76
C ASP A 187 6.93 3.29 1.79
N THR A 188 6.53 3.83 0.62
CA THR A 188 5.48 4.86 0.53
C THR A 188 4.13 4.24 0.80
N ILE A 189 3.31 4.89 1.64
CA ILE A 189 1.96 4.45 1.99
C ILE A 189 0.95 5.38 1.35
N THR A 190 -0.14 4.81 0.84
CA THR A 190 -1.31 5.57 0.39
C THR A 190 -2.38 5.49 1.48
N ALA A 191 -2.74 6.64 2.07
CA ALA A 191 -3.87 6.76 2.97
C ALA A 191 -5.19 6.70 2.18
N PHE A 192 -6.27 6.30 2.82
CA PHE A 192 -7.53 5.92 2.18
C PHE A 192 -8.56 7.03 2.16
N GLY A 193 -8.54 7.88 3.18
CA GLY A 193 -9.52 8.95 3.34
C GLY A 193 -8.97 10.15 4.09
N SER A 194 -9.68 11.28 3.96
CA SER A 194 -9.42 12.49 4.76
C SER A 194 -9.50 12.24 6.26
N THR A 195 -10.26 11.23 6.67
CA THR A 195 -10.50 10.75 8.04
C THR A 195 -9.39 9.87 8.62
N ASP A 196 -8.42 9.48 7.80
CA ASP A 196 -7.16 8.88 8.27
C ASP A 196 -6.23 9.93 8.92
N PHE A 197 -6.62 11.20 8.86
CA PHE A 197 -5.91 12.33 9.46
C PHE A 197 -6.73 12.90 10.63
N TYR A 198 -6.06 13.50 11.62
CA TYR A 198 -6.72 14.03 12.81
C TYR A 198 -7.75 15.12 12.49
N ASP A 199 -7.32 16.16 11.77
CA ASP A 199 -8.17 17.30 11.43
C ASP A 199 -7.57 18.12 10.28
N VAL A 200 -7.83 17.68 9.05
CA VAL A 200 -7.32 18.34 7.83
C VAL A 200 -7.79 19.79 7.73
N ALA A 201 -9.02 20.10 8.17
CA ALA A 201 -9.58 21.45 8.09
C ALA A 201 -8.79 22.45 8.94
N ASN A 202 -8.14 21.97 10.01
CA ASN A 202 -7.26 22.75 10.88
C ASN A 202 -5.77 22.45 10.67
N SER A 203 -5.41 21.91 9.49
CA SER A 203 -4.03 21.56 9.13
C SER A 203 -3.37 20.53 10.03
N ASP A 204 -4.14 19.66 10.69
CA ASP A 204 -3.63 18.56 11.51
C ASP A 204 -3.58 17.26 10.70
N PHE A 205 -2.40 17.04 10.11
CA PHE A 205 -2.11 15.89 9.25
C PHE A 205 -1.46 14.72 10.00
N ARG A 206 -1.53 14.71 11.33
CA ARG A 206 -1.18 13.51 12.08
C ARG A 206 -2.08 12.36 11.63
N LEU A 207 -1.53 11.16 11.53
CA LEU A 207 -2.28 9.99 11.13
C LEU A 207 -3.01 9.39 12.33
N ARG A 208 -4.19 8.87 12.04
CA ARG A 208 -5.03 8.11 12.96
C ARG A 208 -5.62 6.91 12.24
N CYS A 209 -6.31 6.07 13.01
CA CYS A 209 -6.98 4.88 12.48
C CYS A 209 -5.97 3.97 11.72
N PHE A 210 -6.40 3.27 10.68
CA PHE A 210 -5.58 2.26 10.00
C PHE A 210 -4.34 2.82 9.29
N ALA A 211 -4.41 4.04 8.75
CA ALA A 211 -3.24 4.67 8.13
C ALA A 211 -2.09 4.89 9.12
N LYS A 212 -2.39 5.10 10.41
CA LYS A 212 -1.37 5.18 11.46
C LYS A 212 -0.65 3.86 11.65
N ASP A 213 -1.37 2.74 11.61
CA ASP A 213 -0.79 1.42 11.84
C ASP A 213 0.10 1.01 10.65
N LEU A 214 -0.35 1.21 9.41
CA LEU A 214 0.49 1.06 8.22
C LEU A 214 1.75 1.93 8.30
N ALA A 215 1.58 3.19 8.70
CA ALA A 215 2.70 4.12 8.85
C ALA A 215 3.72 3.62 9.89
N ASN A 216 3.28 3.00 10.98
CA ASN A 216 4.18 2.42 11.97
C ASN A 216 4.99 1.24 11.42
N GLU A 217 4.41 0.41 10.54
CA GLU A 217 5.10 -0.76 9.96
C GLU A 217 6.34 -0.38 9.15
N VAL A 218 6.32 0.76 8.47
CA VAL A 218 7.46 1.28 7.70
C VAL A 218 8.38 2.21 8.51
N GLY A 219 8.05 2.43 9.79
CA GLY A 219 8.75 3.38 10.66
C GLY A 219 8.56 4.84 10.24
N PHE A 220 7.36 5.19 9.76
CA PHE A 220 6.98 6.58 9.50
C PHE A 220 6.92 7.38 10.79
N ILE A 221 7.41 8.61 10.75
CA ILE A 221 7.36 9.57 11.86
C ILE A 221 6.14 10.44 11.66
N GLN A 222 5.27 10.49 12.66
CA GLN A 222 4.04 11.30 12.61
C GLN A 222 4.33 12.77 12.33
N ALA A 223 3.44 13.42 11.56
CA ALA A 223 3.47 14.86 11.34
C ALA A 223 3.39 15.62 12.67
N LEU A 224 3.86 16.87 12.67
CA LEU A 224 3.73 17.73 13.85
C LEU A 224 2.29 18.24 13.97
N PRO A 225 1.81 18.55 15.19
CA PRO A 225 0.53 19.23 15.34
C PRO A 225 0.60 20.65 14.74
N PRO A 226 -0.54 21.23 14.33
CA PRO A 226 -0.60 22.52 13.62
C PRO A 226 0.14 23.67 14.34
N SER A 227 0.11 23.66 15.67
CA SER A 227 0.77 24.65 16.53
C SER A 227 2.29 24.66 16.40
N GLU A 228 2.90 23.64 15.80
CA GLU A 228 4.35 23.56 15.61
C GLU A 228 4.87 24.26 14.35
N TYR A 229 4.00 24.55 13.38
CA TYR A 229 4.39 25.20 12.15
C TYR A 229 4.31 26.72 12.26
N GLY A 230 5.26 27.42 11.62
CA GLY A 230 5.29 28.86 11.50
C GLY A 230 6.06 29.57 12.62
N CYS A 231 6.09 30.91 12.55
CA CYS A 231 6.87 31.72 13.48
C CYS A 231 6.33 31.60 14.91
N LYS A 232 7.14 31.01 15.80
CA LYS A 232 6.85 30.89 17.23
C LYS A 232 6.90 32.22 17.99
N VAL A 233 7.66 33.19 17.46
CA VAL A 233 7.80 34.53 18.02
C VAL A 233 7.50 35.53 16.91
N ARG A 234 6.66 36.54 17.20
CA ARG A 234 6.40 37.65 16.27
C ARG A 234 7.65 38.51 16.16
N VAL A 235 8.29 38.49 14.99
CA VAL A 235 9.40 39.39 14.66
C VAL A 235 9.04 40.11 13.36
N GLY A 236 8.84 41.43 13.44
CA GLY A 236 8.48 42.26 12.28
C GLY A 236 7.68 43.51 12.66
N PRO A 237 7.60 44.53 11.78
CA PRO A 237 6.78 45.70 12.03
C PRO A 237 5.32 45.30 12.19
N VAL A 238 4.68 45.73 13.27
CA VAL A 238 3.27 45.48 13.56
C VAL A 238 2.44 46.15 12.45
N HIS A 239 1.93 45.39 11.49
CA HIS A 239 0.95 45.90 10.55
C HIS A 239 -0.41 45.99 11.27
N ILE A 240 -0.79 47.22 11.62
CA ILE A 240 -1.82 47.59 12.62
C ILE A 240 -3.26 47.12 12.28
N ASN A 241 -3.52 46.50 11.13
CA ASN A 241 -4.89 46.17 10.69
C ASN A 241 -5.11 44.72 10.21
N ARG A 242 -4.33 43.74 10.64
CA ARG A 242 -4.64 42.32 10.37
C ARG A 242 -5.12 41.62 11.64
N VAL A 243 -6.36 41.12 11.58
CA VAL A 243 -6.96 40.28 12.62
C VAL A 243 -6.05 39.07 12.86
N PRO A 244 -5.67 38.75 14.11
CA PRO A 244 -4.87 37.57 14.41
C PRO A 244 -5.59 36.30 13.92
N ALA A 245 -4.84 35.33 13.37
CA ALA A 245 -5.35 33.98 13.25
C ALA A 245 -5.63 33.47 14.67
N THR A 246 -6.91 33.22 14.95
CA THR A 246 -7.38 32.71 16.24
C THR A 246 -6.71 31.36 16.52
N LEU A 247 -6.20 31.16 17.75
CA LEU A 247 -5.87 29.83 18.24
C LEU A 247 -7.16 29.00 18.25
N ILE A 248 -7.27 28.07 17.30
CA ILE A 248 -8.46 27.22 17.15
C ILE A 248 -8.39 26.14 18.24
N SER A 249 -9.38 26.15 19.13
CA SER A 249 -9.65 25.06 20.06
C SER A 249 -10.00 23.78 19.29
N ASN A 250 -9.40 22.64 19.67
CA ASN A 250 -9.68 21.31 19.12
C ASN A 250 -11.19 21.10 18.90
N PRO A 251 -11.68 21.00 17.64
CA PRO A 251 -13.06 20.61 17.39
C PRO A 251 -13.25 19.13 17.72
N ALA A 252 -14.49 18.76 18.03
CA ALA A 252 -14.88 17.37 18.22
C ALA A 252 -14.55 16.56 16.95
N THR A 253 -13.76 15.50 17.14
CA THR A 253 -13.36 14.58 16.08
C THR A 253 -14.56 13.81 15.54
N GLY A 254 -14.72 13.78 14.21
CA GLY A 254 -15.62 12.81 13.58
C GLY A 254 -15.17 11.37 13.89
N PRO A 255 -16.09 10.39 13.86
CA PRO A 255 -15.72 8.98 13.99
C PRO A 255 -14.75 8.58 12.87
N CYS A 256 -13.78 7.71 13.17
CA CYS A 256 -12.94 7.09 12.12
C CYS A 256 -13.87 6.56 11.01
N THR A 257 -13.55 6.81 9.75
CA THR A 257 -14.24 6.11 8.64
C THR A 257 -14.03 4.63 8.82
N THR A 258 -15.12 3.90 9.01
CA THR A 258 -15.16 2.44 8.98
C THR A 258 -15.29 1.90 7.56
N LYS A 259 -15.41 2.79 6.57
CA LYS A 259 -15.60 2.43 5.16
C LYS A 259 -14.23 2.25 4.52
N ALA A 260 -13.81 0.99 4.40
CA ALA A 260 -12.63 0.61 3.65
C ALA A 260 -12.82 0.89 2.14
N PRO A 261 -11.74 1.16 1.39
CA PRO A 261 -11.80 1.57 -0.01
C PRO A 261 -12.46 0.49 -0.88
N LEU A 262 -13.00 0.91 -2.04
CA LEU A 262 -13.28 -0.04 -3.11
C LEU A 262 -11.93 -0.58 -3.65
N THR A 263 -11.70 -1.89 -3.53
CA THR A 263 -10.44 -2.56 -3.87
C THR A 263 -10.29 -2.70 -5.38
N THR A 264 -9.56 -1.78 -6.01
CA THR A 264 -9.11 -1.90 -7.41
C THR A 264 -7.85 -2.76 -7.58
N SER A 265 -7.36 -3.36 -6.49
CA SER A 265 -6.17 -4.20 -6.49
C SER A 265 -6.56 -5.61 -6.03
N PRO A 266 -6.09 -6.68 -6.70
CA PRO A 266 -6.43 -8.04 -6.30
C PRO A 266 -5.74 -8.34 -4.96
N ALA A 267 -6.44 -8.13 -3.84
CA ALA A 267 -6.02 -8.79 -2.61
C ALA A 267 -6.23 -10.31 -2.81
N PRO A 268 -5.22 -11.17 -2.58
CA PRO A 268 -5.40 -12.62 -2.73
C PRO A 268 -6.38 -13.11 -1.65
N ALA A 269 -7.48 -13.71 -2.08
CA ALA A 269 -8.31 -14.56 -1.23
C ALA A 269 -8.04 -16.02 -1.62
N TYR A 270 -6.99 -16.63 -1.05
CA TYR A 270 -6.71 -18.05 -1.26
C TYR A 270 -7.53 -18.91 -0.30
N LEU A 271 -8.14 -20.00 -0.82
CA LEU A 271 -7.93 -21.42 -0.44
C LEU A 271 -9.16 -22.28 -0.86
N PRO A 272 -8.96 -23.53 -1.35
CA PRO A 272 -8.46 -24.65 -0.54
C PRO A 272 -7.09 -25.24 -0.91
N ASP A 273 -6.37 -25.54 0.17
CA ASP A 273 -5.30 -26.51 0.47
C ASP A 273 -4.01 -26.65 -0.35
N GLY A 274 -3.88 -26.11 -1.56
CA GLY A 274 -2.64 -26.22 -2.35
C GLY A 274 -2.13 -27.67 -2.57
N ALA A 275 -2.98 -28.66 -2.29
CA ALA A 275 -2.65 -30.08 -2.37
C ALA A 275 -3.55 -30.81 -3.38
N ARG A 276 -4.70 -30.24 -3.76
CA ARG A 276 -5.61 -30.77 -4.79
C ARG A 276 -6.32 -29.68 -5.59
N THR A 277 -7.02 -30.15 -6.62
CA THR A 277 -7.78 -29.34 -7.56
C THR A 277 -8.99 -28.70 -6.92
N ASN A 278 -9.24 -27.45 -7.29
CA ASN A 278 -10.31 -26.64 -6.72
C ASN A 278 -11.69 -27.13 -7.20
N HIS A 279 -12.37 -27.86 -6.33
CA HIS A 279 -13.70 -28.41 -6.60
C HIS A 279 -14.85 -27.44 -6.27
N LEU A 280 -14.56 -26.23 -5.73
CA LEU A 280 -15.60 -25.26 -5.32
C LEU A 280 -16.44 -24.75 -6.50
N TYR A 281 -15.86 -24.73 -7.71
CA TYR A 281 -16.50 -24.23 -8.93
C TYR A 281 -16.57 -25.26 -10.06
N ASN A 282 -16.27 -26.53 -9.77
CA ASN A 282 -16.25 -27.63 -10.74
C ASN A 282 -15.48 -27.30 -12.03
N VAL A 283 -14.28 -26.73 -11.89
CA VAL A 283 -13.40 -26.35 -13.00
C VAL A 283 -12.33 -27.41 -13.26
N SER A 284 -11.79 -27.45 -14.49
CA SER A 284 -10.71 -28.38 -14.85
C SER A 284 -9.40 -28.03 -14.15
N ASN A 285 -8.55 -29.04 -13.97
CA ASN A 285 -7.21 -28.97 -13.38
C ASN A 285 -6.16 -28.27 -14.28
N SER A 286 -6.61 -27.49 -15.27
CA SER A 286 -5.75 -26.87 -16.27
C SER A 286 -6.28 -25.50 -16.70
N GLY A 287 -5.35 -24.56 -16.95
CA GLY A 287 -5.64 -23.20 -17.40
C GLY A 287 -6.17 -22.24 -16.33
N CYS A 288 -6.43 -21.00 -16.73
CA CYS A 288 -7.10 -20.00 -15.90
C CYS A 288 -8.61 -20.01 -16.13
N TRP A 289 -9.38 -19.87 -15.06
CA TRP A 289 -10.83 -19.85 -15.08
C TRP A 289 -11.35 -18.60 -14.39
N LEU A 290 -12.33 -17.93 -14.99
CA LEU A 290 -13.02 -16.79 -14.41
C LEU A 290 -14.46 -17.18 -14.10
N VAL A 291 -14.92 -16.86 -12.89
CA VAL A 291 -16.31 -16.99 -12.46
C VAL A 291 -16.87 -15.59 -12.26
N VAL A 292 -17.73 -15.16 -13.18
CA VAL A 292 -18.32 -13.81 -13.17
C VAL A 292 -19.76 -13.91 -12.69
N SER A 293 -20.03 -13.33 -11.52
CA SER A 293 -21.37 -13.36 -10.90
C SER A 293 -22.39 -12.50 -11.63
N LYS A 294 -21.94 -11.34 -12.10
CA LYS A 294 -22.73 -10.32 -12.77
C LYS A 294 -21.78 -9.38 -13.51
N CYS A 295 -22.18 -8.97 -14.71
CA CYS A 295 -21.41 -8.06 -15.54
C CYS A 295 -22.38 -7.13 -16.28
N THR A 296 -22.57 -5.90 -15.78
CA THR A 296 -23.58 -4.98 -16.31
C THR A 296 -23.20 -4.48 -17.70
N ALA A 297 -21.92 -4.20 -17.94
CA ALA A 297 -21.44 -3.78 -19.25
C ALA A 297 -21.49 -4.91 -20.31
N HIS A 298 -21.31 -6.16 -19.90
CA HIS A 298 -21.27 -7.32 -20.79
C HIS A 298 -22.03 -8.53 -20.21
N PRO A 299 -23.38 -8.59 -20.32
CA PRO A 299 -24.18 -9.65 -19.72
C PRO A 299 -23.76 -11.07 -20.12
N ASN A 300 -23.26 -11.24 -21.35
CA ASN A 300 -22.77 -12.52 -21.90
C ASN A 300 -21.48 -13.03 -21.25
N ALA A 301 -20.76 -12.19 -20.49
CA ALA A 301 -19.57 -12.59 -19.75
C ALA A 301 -19.90 -13.28 -18.41
N THR A 302 -21.17 -13.28 -18.00
CA THR A 302 -21.65 -13.90 -16.75
C THR A 302 -21.53 -15.43 -16.83
N GLY A 303 -21.09 -16.05 -15.74
CA GLY A 303 -20.87 -17.50 -15.63
C GLY A 303 -19.40 -17.89 -15.49
N THR A 304 -19.14 -19.20 -15.53
CA THR A 304 -17.79 -19.77 -15.42
C THR A 304 -17.21 -20.02 -16.81
N HIS A 305 -16.06 -19.43 -17.12
CA HIS A 305 -15.39 -19.59 -18.41
C HIS A 305 -13.88 -19.75 -18.27
N ARG A 306 -13.28 -20.48 -19.21
CA ARG A 306 -11.81 -20.58 -19.32
C ARG A 306 -11.29 -19.30 -19.97
N ASP A 307 -10.33 -18.65 -19.34
CA ASP A 307 -9.64 -17.48 -19.87
C ASP A 307 -8.30 -17.91 -20.47
N THR A 308 -8.04 -17.48 -21.70
CA THR A 308 -6.77 -17.69 -22.42
C THR A 308 -6.20 -16.37 -22.92
N HIS A 309 -6.68 -15.24 -22.38
CA HIS A 309 -6.31 -13.92 -22.84
C HIS A 309 -4.94 -13.53 -22.29
N ALA A 310 -4.06 -12.99 -23.15
CA ALA A 310 -2.74 -12.50 -22.76
C ALA A 310 -1.92 -13.51 -21.93
N HIS A 311 -1.96 -14.80 -22.30
CA HIS A 311 -1.22 -15.86 -21.60
C HIS A 311 -1.60 -16.03 -20.12
N SER A 312 -2.88 -15.82 -19.82
CA SER A 312 -3.41 -15.98 -18.46
C SER A 312 -3.35 -17.40 -17.93
N ASP A 313 -3.18 -18.41 -18.79
CA ASP A 313 -2.98 -19.80 -18.40
C ASP A 313 -1.52 -20.21 -18.14
N ASP A 314 -0.55 -19.30 -18.28
CA ASP A 314 0.87 -19.59 -18.06
C ASP A 314 1.24 -19.73 -16.57
N ASN A 315 0.65 -18.91 -15.69
CA ASN A 315 0.91 -18.94 -14.25
C ASN A 315 -0.20 -18.29 -13.42
N GLU A 316 -0.14 -18.47 -12.10
CA GLU A 316 -1.12 -17.93 -11.15
C GLU A 316 -1.22 -16.40 -11.20
N THR A 317 -0.10 -15.70 -11.36
CA THR A 317 -0.05 -14.24 -11.32
C THR A 317 -0.79 -13.63 -12.51
N THR A 318 -0.54 -14.16 -13.72
CA THR A 318 -1.22 -13.69 -14.94
C THR A 318 -2.70 -14.06 -14.92
N CYS A 319 -3.07 -15.22 -14.36
CA CYS A 319 -4.46 -15.60 -14.16
C CYS A 319 -5.21 -14.64 -13.21
N PHE A 320 -4.58 -14.24 -12.11
CA PHE A 320 -5.21 -13.34 -11.13
C PHE A 320 -5.35 -11.91 -11.62
N GLN A 321 -4.40 -11.43 -12.40
CA GLN A 321 -4.51 -10.12 -13.06
C GLN A 321 -5.74 -10.05 -13.99
N ARG A 322 -6.14 -11.18 -14.60
CA ARG A 322 -7.34 -11.23 -15.44
C ARG A 322 -8.64 -11.03 -14.69
N ALA A 323 -8.77 -11.47 -13.44
CA ALA A 323 -9.99 -11.19 -12.67
C ALA A 323 -10.21 -9.68 -12.47
N VAL A 324 -9.13 -8.93 -12.27
CA VAL A 324 -9.17 -7.46 -12.13
C VAL A 324 -9.60 -6.80 -13.43
N GLN A 325 -8.95 -7.20 -14.52
CA GLN A 325 -9.29 -6.67 -15.84
C GLN A 325 -10.74 -7.00 -16.21
N GLN A 326 -11.18 -8.24 -15.98
CA GLN A 326 -12.56 -8.66 -16.26
C GLN A 326 -13.58 -7.90 -15.41
N TRP A 327 -13.28 -7.59 -14.15
CA TRP A 327 -14.15 -6.77 -13.29
C TRP A 327 -14.20 -5.31 -13.76
N HIS A 328 -13.10 -4.76 -14.24
CA HIS A 328 -13.08 -3.45 -14.89
C HIS A 328 -13.89 -3.43 -16.19
N ASP A 329 -13.75 -4.48 -17.01
CA ASP A 329 -14.52 -4.63 -18.25
C ASP A 329 -16.04 -4.73 -17.96
N CYS A 330 -16.43 -5.21 -16.78
CA CYS A 330 -17.81 -5.26 -16.34
C CYS A 330 -18.41 -3.93 -15.85
N GLY A 331 -17.56 -2.93 -15.59
CA GLY A 331 -17.97 -1.59 -15.14
C GLY A 331 -17.59 -1.25 -13.70
N SER A 332 -16.87 -2.13 -12.99
CA SER A 332 -16.37 -1.89 -11.63
C SER A 332 -17.45 -1.55 -10.59
N HIS A 333 -18.62 -2.19 -10.68
CA HIS A 333 -19.70 -1.95 -9.72
C HIS A 333 -19.49 -2.72 -8.40
N ASP A 334 -19.85 -2.10 -7.28
CA ASP A 334 -19.73 -2.65 -5.92
C ASP A 334 -20.42 -4.01 -5.71
N ASN A 335 -21.46 -4.30 -6.50
CA ASN A 335 -22.24 -5.54 -6.45
C ASN A 335 -21.83 -6.58 -7.49
N GLU A 336 -20.76 -6.33 -8.24
CA GLU A 336 -20.21 -7.25 -9.23
C GLU A 336 -18.96 -7.93 -8.69
N GLN A 337 -18.84 -9.22 -8.98
CA GLN A 337 -17.75 -10.06 -8.48
C GLN A 337 -17.19 -10.92 -9.59
N VAL A 338 -15.86 -11.03 -9.60
CA VAL A 338 -15.11 -11.93 -10.48
C VAL A 338 -14.16 -12.76 -9.62
N VAL A 339 -14.23 -14.07 -9.74
CA VAL A 339 -13.26 -15.00 -9.13
C VAL A 339 -12.35 -15.52 -10.23
N ALA A 340 -11.03 -15.42 -10.07
CA ALA A 340 -10.08 -16.17 -10.92
C ALA A 340 -9.62 -17.43 -10.20
N ILE A 341 -9.50 -18.53 -10.93
CA ILE A 341 -9.01 -19.82 -10.45
C ILE A 341 -7.94 -20.34 -11.41
N TYR A 342 -6.75 -20.61 -10.90
CA TYR A 342 -5.70 -21.25 -11.67
C TYR A 342 -5.78 -22.78 -11.48
N GLY A 343 -6.24 -23.47 -12.52
CA GLY A 343 -6.55 -24.90 -12.51
C GLY A 343 -5.41 -25.81 -12.04
N PRO A 344 -4.14 -25.60 -12.44
CA PRO A 344 -3.03 -26.49 -12.04
C PRO A 344 -2.74 -26.55 -10.54
N SER A 345 -2.96 -25.48 -9.79
CA SER A 345 -2.74 -25.44 -8.34
C SER A 345 -4.02 -25.31 -7.51
N GLY A 346 -5.17 -25.07 -8.15
CA GLY A 346 -6.43 -24.78 -7.48
C GLY A 346 -6.50 -23.39 -6.84
N ALA A 347 -5.43 -22.62 -6.94
CA ALA A 347 -5.28 -21.26 -6.46
C ALA A 347 -6.40 -20.34 -6.95
N MET A 348 -6.93 -19.46 -6.10
CA MET A 348 -7.96 -18.52 -6.50
C MET A 348 -7.74 -17.11 -5.97
N THR A 349 -8.37 -16.13 -6.62
CA THR A 349 -8.52 -14.77 -6.11
C THR A 349 -9.93 -14.27 -6.35
N LEU A 350 -10.39 -13.37 -5.49
CA LEU A 350 -11.72 -12.76 -5.55
C LEU A 350 -11.55 -11.26 -5.79
N VAL A 351 -12.28 -10.72 -6.76
CA VAL A 351 -12.31 -9.30 -7.13
C VAL A 351 -13.74 -8.78 -6.99
N GLY A 352 -13.86 -7.57 -6.43
CA GLY A 352 -15.12 -6.95 -6.03
C GLY A 352 -15.19 -6.76 -4.51
N ASP A 353 -15.75 -5.63 -4.07
CA ASP A 353 -15.85 -5.28 -2.66
C ASP A 353 -17.12 -5.80 -2.02
N GLY A 354 -17.05 -6.09 -0.72
CA GLY A 354 -18.17 -6.56 0.06
C GLY A 354 -17.77 -7.58 1.11
N CYS A 355 -18.79 -8.24 1.65
CA CYS A 355 -18.60 -9.32 2.60
C CYS A 355 -18.80 -10.66 1.91
N PHE A 356 -17.88 -11.58 2.15
CA PHE A 356 -17.89 -12.91 1.54
C PHE A 356 -17.77 -13.97 2.61
N MET A 357 -18.30 -15.14 2.30
CA MET A 357 -18.29 -16.27 3.20
C MET A 357 -17.90 -17.53 2.45
N LEU A 358 -16.90 -18.20 3.00
CA LEU A 358 -16.44 -19.52 2.59
C LEU A 358 -16.96 -20.55 3.60
N ILE A 359 -17.78 -21.47 3.13
CA ILE A 359 -18.41 -22.51 3.95
C ILE A 359 -17.90 -23.86 3.45
N TYR A 360 -17.20 -24.60 4.31
CA TYR A 360 -16.75 -25.97 4.00
C TYR A 360 -17.84 -26.98 4.40
N GLY A 361 -18.99 -26.97 3.72
CA GLY A 361 -20.13 -27.85 4.03
C GLY A 361 -21.00 -27.38 5.21
N CYS A 362 -22.27 -27.79 5.20
CA CYS A 362 -23.27 -27.39 6.22
C CYS A 362 -24.24 -28.56 6.52
N PRO A 363 -23.79 -29.60 7.27
CA PRO A 363 -24.53 -30.86 7.38
C PRO A 363 -25.96 -30.73 7.91
N ASN A 364 -26.19 -29.86 8.91
CA ASN A 364 -27.51 -29.65 9.50
C ASN A 364 -28.54 -29.04 8.54
N HIS A 365 -28.10 -28.54 7.38
CA HIS A 365 -28.95 -27.89 6.39
C HIS A 365 -28.81 -28.51 4.99
N GLY A 366 -28.62 -29.83 4.93
CA GLY A 366 -28.62 -30.58 3.68
C GLY A 366 -27.29 -30.58 2.93
N GLY A 367 -26.22 -30.06 3.53
CA GLY A 367 -24.86 -30.27 3.06
C GLY A 367 -24.40 -31.73 3.29
N PRO A 368 -23.42 -32.22 2.53
CA PRO A 368 -22.91 -33.58 2.70
C PRO A 368 -22.32 -33.79 4.10
N ALA A 369 -22.71 -34.89 4.74
CA ALA A 369 -22.40 -35.23 6.13
C ALA A 369 -21.09 -36.00 6.31
N ASP A 370 -20.42 -36.35 5.21
CA ASP A 370 -19.28 -37.26 5.19
C ASP A 370 -17.95 -36.61 5.59
N GLY A 371 -17.91 -35.31 5.90
CA GLY A 371 -16.89 -34.67 6.75
C GLY A 371 -15.44 -34.66 6.26
N HIS A 372 -15.13 -35.45 5.23
CA HIS A 372 -13.79 -35.68 4.69
C HIS A 372 -13.71 -35.27 3.21
N SER A 373 -14.86 -34.96 2.62
CA SER A 373 -14.95 -34.47 1.25
C SER A 373 -14.88 -32.94 1.25
N LEU A 374 -13.65 -32.41 1.22
CA LEU A 374 -13.34 -30.98 0.94
C LEU A 374 -13.92 -30.48 -0.41
N THR A 375 -14.64 -31.32 -1.15
CA THR A 375 -15.11 -31.09 -2.52
C THR A 375 -16.42 -30.31 -2.63
N THR A 376 -17.04 -29.92 -1.52
CA THR A 376 -18.41 -29.36 -1.51
C THR A 376 -18.52 -27.97 -0.86
N GLY A 377 -17.39 -27.31 -0.63
CA GLY A 377 -17.40 -25.95 -0.11
C GLY A 377 -18.02 -24.94 -1.09
N SER A 378 -18.38 -23.76 -0.59
CA SER A 378 -18.79 -22.65 -1.46
C SER A 378 -18.24 -21.32 -0.93
N ILE A 379 -17.81 -20.46 -1.85
CA ILE A 379 -17.52 -19.05 -1.55
C ILE A 379 -18.62 -18.19 -2.16
N ASN A 380 -19.37 -17.51 -1.30
CA ASN A 380 -20.50 -16.69 -1.71
C ASN A 380 -20.38 -15.30 -1.12
N ARG A 381 -20.91 -14.30 -1.82
CA ARG A 381 -21.18 -13.00 -1.22
C ARG A 381 -22.22 -13.18 -0.11
N ASP A 382 -21.89 -12.73 1.10
CA ASP A 382 -22.79 -12.83 2.25
C ASP A 382 -23.83 -11.70 2.19
N THR A 383 -24.83 -11.88 1.35
CA THR A 383 -25.94 -10.93 1.17
C THR A 383 -26.69 -10.64 2.49
N TYR A 384 -26.68 -11.58 3.43
CA TYR A 384 -27.22 -11.36 4.77
C TYR A 384 -26.34 -10.37 5.54
N ALA A 385 -25.02 -10.57 5.58
CA ALA A 385 -24.12 -9.58 6.18
C ALA A 385 -24.27 -8.21 5.52
N GLU A 386 -24.33 -8.17 4.19
CA GLU A 386 -24.41 -6.92 3.44
C GLU A 386 -25.69 -6.13 3.70
N SER A 387 -26.85 -6.81 3.78
CA SER A 387 -28.12 -6.19 4.17
C SER A 387 -28.14 -5.67 5.61
N HIS A 388 -27.17 -6.09 6.44
CA HIS A 388 -26.98 -5.64 7.82
C HIS A 388 -25.72 -4.77 7.98
N GLY A 389 -25.25 -4.14 6.91
CA GLY A 389 -24.14 -3.18 6.93
C GLY A 389 -22.73 -3.80 6.81
N GLY A 390 -22.62 -5.12 6.74
CA GLY A 390 -21.36 -5.86 6.56
C GLY A 390 -20.65 -5.60 5.24
N ALA A 391 -21.32 -5.05 4.22
CA ALA A 391 -20.68 -4.58 2.99
C ALA A 391 -19.65 -3.47 3.24
N HIS A 392 -19.83 -2.71 4.33
CA HIS A 392 -19.09 -1.49 4.62
C HIS A 392 -18.56 -1.45 6.06
N ASN A 393 -18.64 -2.57 6.79
CA ASN A 393 -18.21 -2.69 8.17
C ASN A 393 -17.52 -4.03 8.35
N GLU A 394 -16.20 -3.98 8.54
CA GLU A 394 -15.35 -5.16 8.68
C GLU A 394 -15.83 -6.08 9.81
N GLU A 395 -16.05 -5.56 11.02
CA GLU A 395 -16.46 -6.38 12.17
C GLU A 395 -17.84 -7.04 11.95
N SER A 396 -18.77 -6.33 11.33
CA SER A 396 -20.10 -6.89 10.99
C SER A 396 -19.99 -7.99 9.94
N CYS A 397 -19.04 -7.90 9.01
CA CYS A 397 -18.74 -8.97 8.08
C CYS A 397 -18.04 -10.16 8.77
N LEU A 398 -17.00 -9.89 9.56
CA LEU A 398 -16.15 -10.91 10.15
C LEU A 398 -16.88 -11.71 11.25
N SER A 399 -17.73 -11.06 12.06
CA SER A 399 -18.50 -11.71 13.12
C SER A 399 -19.47 -12.80 12.63
N ARG A 400 -19.85 -12.76 11.35
CA ARG A 400 -20.76 -13.75 10.73
C ARG A 400 -20.24 -15.17 10.70
N ALA A 401 -18.91 -15.36 10.63
CA ALA A 401 -18.29 -16.68 10.56
C ALA A 401 -18.76 -17.59 11.71
N GLN A 402 -18.80 -17.07 12.93
CA GLN A 402 -19.20 -17.82 14.12
C GLN A 402 -20.68 -18.22 14.08
N GLY A 403 -21.55 -17.27 13.75
CA GLY A 403 -22.98 -17.53 13.67
C GLY A 403 -23.32 -18.56 12.59
N GLN A 404 -22.65 -18.48 11.43
CA GLN A 404 -22.85 -19.45 10.36
C GLN A 404 -22.31 -20.84 10.72
N TRP A 405 -21.14 -20.92 11.36
CA TRP A 405 -20.59 -22.20 11.79
C TRP A 405 -21.50 -22.90 12.81
N VAL A 406 -22.07 -22.14 13.77
CA VAL A 406 -23.07 -22.67 14.71
C VAL A 406 -24.34 -23.12 13.99
N TYR A 407 -24.84 -22.32 13.04
CA TYR A 407 -25.98 -22.69 12.21
C TYR A 407 -25.74 -24.01 11.47
N CYS A 408 -24.53 -24.22 10.94
CA CYS A 408 -24.16 -25.45 10.24
C CYS A 408 -23.91 -26.67 11.15
N GLY A 409 -24.03 -26.53 12.47
CA GLY A 409 -23.94 -27.62 13.44
C GLY A 409 -22.62 -27.70 14.20
N SER A 410 -21.75 -26.68 14.09
CA SER A 410 -20.50 -26.58 14.86
C SER A 410 -19.53 -27.76 14.69
N PHE A 411 -19.56 -28.40 13.53
CA PHE A 411 -18.65 -29.53 13.25
C PHE A 411 -17.20 -29.03 13.09
N ALA A 412 -16.25 -29.81 13.61
CA ALA A 412 -14.83 -29.45 13.60
C ALA A 412 -14.23 -29.42 12.20
N ASN A 413 -14.62 -30.38 11.36
CA ASN A 413 -14.19 -30.54 9.98
C ASN A 413 -14.96 -29.69 8.95
N HIS A 414 -15.87 -28.81 9.41
CA HIS A 414 -16.66 -27.92 8.54
C HIS A 414 -16.50 -26.44 8.95
N PRO A 415 -15.30 -25.84 8.82
CA PRO A 415 -15.08 -24.46 9.20
C PRO A 415 -15.82 -23.47 8.29
N VAL A 416 -16.11 -22.28 8.82
CA VAL A 416 -16.67 -21.16 8.08
C VAL A 416 -15.76 -19.95 8.21
N THR A 417 -15.37 -19.36 7.07
CA THR A 417 -14.55 -18.14 7.02
C THR A 417 -15.34 -16.98 6.45
N SER A 418 -15.44 -15.88 7.19
CA SER A 418 -15.83 -14.58 6.67
C SER A 418 -14.62 -13.86 6.10
N ILE A 419 -14.79 -13.21 4.95
CA ILE A 419 -13.76 -12.45 4.23
C ILE A 419 -14.32 -11.06 3.98
N TYR A 420 -13.69 -10.04 4.56
CA TYR A 420 -14.00 -8.64 4.27
C TYR A 420 -13.07 -8.14 3.18
N ARG A 421 -13.57 -8.10 1.94
CA ARG A 421 -12.77 -7.78 0.75
C ARG A 421 -12.05 -6.44 0.79
N PRO A 422 -12.69 -5.35 1.26
CA PRO A 422 -12.07 -4.02 1.25
C PRO A 422 -10.71 -3.92 1.98
N THR A 423 -10.46 -4.75 3.00
CA THR A 423 -9.18 -4.80 3.73
C THR A 423 -8.42 -6.12 3.52
N GLY A 424 -9.08 -7.14 2.97
CA GLY A 424 -8.57 -8.50 2.92
C GLY A 424 -8.61 -9.21 4.27
N ALA A 425 -9.22 -8.61 5.30
CA ALA A 425 -9.35 -9.23 6.61
C ALA A 425 -10.22 -10.49 6.54
N LEU A 426 -9.87 -11.48 7.35
CA LEU A 426 -10.57 -12.75 7.42
C LEU A 426 -10.78 -13.17 8.87
N ARG A 427 -11.90 -13.82 9.14
CA ARG A 427 -12.20 -14.44 10.43
C ARG A 427 -12.78 -15.82 10.17
N THR A 428 -12.15 -16.82 10.75
CA THR A 428 -12.59 -18.21 10.61
C THR A 428 -13.10 -18.75 11.94
N SER A 429 -14.24 -19.42 11.88
CA SER A 429 -14.86 -20.14 12.98
C SER A 429 -14.93 -21.62 12.63
N GLY A 430 -14.37 -22.45 13.50
CA GLY A 430 -14.21 -23.89 13.26
C GLY A 430 -13.23 -24.49 14.25
N ALA A 431 -13.38 -25.80 14.49
CA ALA A 431 -12.44 -26.59 15.26
C ALA A 431 -11.37 -27.23 14.32
N GLY A 432 -10.39 -27.94 14.87
CA GLY A 432 -9.30 -28.61 14.16
C GLY A 432 -7.96 -27.86 14.13
N CYS A 433 -7.08 -28.21 13.20
CA CYS A 433 -5.70 -27.72 13.18
C CYS A 433 -5.49 -26.49 12.30
N TRP A 434 -4.87 -25.45 12.86
CA TRP A 434 -4.63 -24.18 12.19
C TRP A 434 -3.15 -23.80 12.20
N ILE A 435 -2.61 -23.41 11.05
CA ILE A 435 -1.18 -23.15 10.87
C ILE A 435 -0.97 -21.68 10.53
N HIS A 436 -0.11 -21.01 11.28
CA HIS A 436 0.28 -19.64 11.10
C HIS A 436 1.76 -19.55 10.72
N ALA A 437 2.06 -19.06 9.52
CA ALA A 437 3.42 -18.83 9.03
C ALA A 437 3.55 -17.39 8.49
N GLN A 438 4.58 -16.65 8.94
CA GLN A 438 4.79 -15.26 8.53
C GLN A 438 5.44 -15.11 7.14
N GLN A 439 6.33 -16.04 6.78
CA GLN A 439 6.93 -16.14 5.45
C GLN A 439 7.14 -17.60 5.07
N CYS A 440 6.62 -18.00 3.91
CA CYS A 440 6.81 -19.33 3.37
C CYS A 440 6.59 -19.33 1.87
N ASN A 441 7.58 -19.73 1.08
CA ASN A 441 7.47 -19.69 -0.39
C ASN A 441 6.53 -20.77 -0.96
N MET A 442 6.17 -21.77 -0.16
CA MET A 442 5.21 -22.82 -0.53
C MET A 442 3.80 -22.57 0.00
N ILE A 443 3.61 -21.55 0.84
CA ILE A 443 2.30 -21.11 1.32
C ILE A 443 2.07 -19.73 0.70
N PRO A 444 1.23 -19.63 -0.35
CA PRO A 444 0.96 -18.35 -0.99
C PRO A 444 0.46 -17.33 0.03
N LYS A 445 0.96 -16.08 -0.04
CA LYS A 445 0.47 -14.94 0.75
C LYS A 445 -1.08 -14.81 0.61
N PRO A 446 -1.81 -14.38 1.65
CA PRO A 446 -1.41 -13.32 2.58
C PRO A 446 -1.19 -13.82 4.01
N ARG A 447 -0.57 -12.97 4.82
CA ARG A 447 -0.21 -13.27 6.20
C ARG A 447 -1.44 -13.73 7.02
N SER A 448 -1.15 -14.64 7.94
CA SER A 448 -1.88 -15.02 9.15
C SER A 448 -3.00 -16.09 9.06
N MET A 449 -2.59 -17.36 9.19
CA MET A 449 -3.38 -18.53 9.63
C MET A 449 -4.25 -19.24 8.58
N PHE A 450 -4.09 -20.56 8.39
CA PHE A 450 -4.90 -21.42 7.52
C PHE A 450 -5.25 -22.76 8.17
N TYR A 451 -6.32 -23.44 7.74
CA TYR A 451 -6.71 -24.77 8.20
C TYR A 451 -5.85 -25.86 7.54
N ASP A 452 -5.27 -26.77 8.32
CA ASP A 452 -4.52 -27.91 7.79
C ASP A 452 -5.45 -29.03 7.31
N ALA A 453 -6.07 -28.79 6.16
CA ALA A 453 -6.98 -29.73 5.52
C ALA A 453 -6.27 -31.04 5.09
N TRP A 454 -5.00 -30.94 4.70
CA TRP A 454 -4.20 -32.10 4.32
C TRP A 454 -3.91 -32.97 5.55
N GLY A 455 -3.49 -32.36 6.65
CA GLY A 455 -3.31 -33.03 7.93
C GLY A 455 -4.61 -33.66 8.44
N ALA A 456 -5.75 -32.99 8.27
CA ALA A 456 -7.05 -33.54 8.65
C ALA A 456 -7.36 -34.83 7.85
N ALA A 457 -7.21 -34.77 6.53
CA ALA A 457 -7.54 -35.89 5.65
C ALA A 457 -6.57 -37.09 5.73
N ASN A 458 -5.30 -36.86 6.08
CA ASN A 458 -4.25 -37.89 6.00
C ASN A 458 -3.66 -38.28 7.36
N LEU A 459 -3.76 -37.39 8.36
CA LEU A 459 -3.05 -37.50 9.63
C LEU A 459 -3.97 -37.26 10.84
N HIS A 460 -5.28 -37.07 10.64
CA HIS A 460 -6.23 -36.84 11.74
C HIS A 460 -5.85 -35.61 12.60
N THR A 461 -5.31 -34.55 11.98
CA THR A 461 -4.87 -33.37 12.74
C THR A 461 -6.04 -32.55 13.29
N ASP A 462 -7.25 -32.75 12.80
CA ASP A 462 -8.45 -32.06 13.24
C ASP A 462 -9.09 -32.64 14.51
N ASP A 463 -8.81 -33.91 14.83
CA ASP A 463 -9.27 -34.62 16.01
C ASP A 463 -8.12 -35.04 16.97
N VAL A 464 -6.86 -35.04 16.52
CA VAL A 464 -5.69 -35.40 17.34
C VAL A 464 -4.76 -34.20 17.59
N GLU A 465 -4.75 -33.71 18.84
CA GLU A 465 -3.98 -32.52 19.27
C GLU A 465 -2.48 -32.62 18.92
N ASP A 466 -1.83 -33.71 19.32
CA ASP A 466 -0.41 -33.91 19.06
C ASP A 466 -0.09 -33.93 17.57
N ALA A 467 -0.94 -34.57 16.75
CA ALA A 467 -0.78 -34.62 15.31
C ALA A 467 -0.82 -33.19 14.73
N CYS A 468 -1.73 -32.34 15.22
CA CYS A 468 -1.77 -30.93 14.85
C CYS A 468 -0.52 -30.16 15.29
N LEU A 469 -0.10 -30.28 16.55
CA LEU A 469 1.04 -29.51 17.05
C LEU A 469 2.35 -29.89 16.33
N GLN A 470 2.49 -31.14 15.85
CA GLN A 470 3.63 -31.55 15.02
C GLN A 470 3.63 -30.87 13.63
N GLN A 471 2.50 -30.36 13.15
CA GLN A 471 2.43 -29.66 11.87
C GLN A 471 3.24 -28.36 11.86
N ALA A 472 3.44 -27.72 13.02
CA ALA A 472 4.34 -26.56 13.11
C ALA A 472 5.74 -26.89 12.60
N VAL A 473 6.25 -28.10 12.91
CA VAL A 473 7.56 -28.57 12.47
C VAL A 473 7.53 -28.94 10.99
N TYR A 474 6.49 -29.64 10.55
CA TYR A 474 6.31 -30.05 9.16
C TYR A 474 6.30 -28.83 8.22
N TYR A 475 5.45 -27.85 8.50
CA TYR A 475 5.33 -26.64 7.71
C TYR A 475 6.58 -25.77 7.80
N TRP A 476 7.20 -25.61 8.98
CA TRP A 476 8.47 -24.87 9.07
C TRP A 476 9.57 -25.47 8.18
N LYS A 477 9.70 -26.81 8.14
CA LYS A 477 10.64 -27.50 7.23
C LYS A 477 10.30 -27.22 5.77
N LYS A 478 9.01 -27.32 5.41
CA LYS A 478 8.50 -27.02 4.06
C LYS A 478 8.70 -25.56 3.65
N CYS A 479 8.72 -24.65 4.63
CA CYS A 479 8.91 -23.21 4.44
C CYS A 479 10.39 -22.79 4.38
N GLY A 480 11.31 -23.74 4.23
CA GLY A 480 12.74 -23.46 4.05
C GLY A 480 13.52 -23.37 5.36
N SER A 481 12.93 -23.78 6.50
CA SER A 481 13.63 -23.92 7.78
C SER A 481 14.30 -22.63 8.29
N ASN A 482 13.70 -21.46 8.03
CA ASN A 482 14.26 -20.17 8.46
C ASN A 482 13.88 -19.89 9.93
N THR A 483 14.88 -19.68 10.79
CA THR A 483 14.67 -19.40 12.22
C THR A 483 14.08 -18.02 12.50
N THR A 484 14.17 -17.09 11.54
CA THR A 484 13.58 -15.74 11.61
C THR A 484 12.06 -15.77 11.43
N TYR A 485 11.51 -16.83 10.83
CA TYR A 485 10.10 -16.94 10.48
C TYR A 485 9.50 -18.20 11.08
N PRO A 486 9.12 -18.15 12.38
CA PRO A 486 8.55 -19.32 13.05
C PRO A 486 7.16 -19.64 12.51
N VAL A 487 6.82 -20.92 12.52
CA VAL A 487 5.50 -21.44 12.19
C VAL A 487 4.80 -21.86 13.48
N THR A 488 3.54 -21.47 13.66
CA THR A 488 2.75 -21.86 14.83
C THR A 488 1.56 -22.70 14.40
N ALA A 489 1.41 -23.89 14.99
CA ALA A 489 0.20 -24.68 14.90
C ALA A 489 -0.70 -24.40 16.10
N TYR A 490 -2.01 -24.28 15.88
CA TYR A 490 -3.05 -24.11 16.88
C TYR A 490 -4.05 -25.23 16.71
N PHE A 491 -4.23 -26.04 17.73
CA PHE A 491 -5.29 -27.03 17.76
C PHE A 491 -6.51 -26.42 18.44
N ARG A 492 -7.67 -26.49 17.80
CA ARG A 492 -8.93 -25.92 18.31
C ARG A 492 -9.95 -27.04 18.46
N PRO A 493 -9.95 -27.78 19.56
CA PRO A 493 -10.99 -27.58 20.59
C PRO A 493 -10.40 -27.11 21.93
N SER A 494 -9.09 -27.29 22.11
CA SER A 494 -8.30 -26.72 23.19
C SER A 494 -7.72 -25.36 22.77
N THR A 495 -7.00 -24.68 23.66
CA THR A 495 -6.19 -23.49 23.31
C THR A 495 -4.73 -23.87 23.06
N ALA A 496 -4.45 -25.15 22.77
CA ALA A 496 -3.10 -25.66 22.62
C ALA A 496 -2.45 -25.08 21.35
N SER A 497 -1.20 -24.65 21.49
CA SER A 497 -0.42 -24.13 20.37
C SER A 497 1.04 -24.52 20.49
N ARG A 498 1.71 -24.63 19.35
CA ARG A 498 3.14 -24.92 19.27
C ARG A 498 3.79 -24.08 18.19
N THR A 499 4.77 -23.28 18.58
CA THR A 499 5.60 -22.49 17.68
C THR A 499 6.93 -23.22 17.42
N TYR A 500 7.36 -23.27 16.16
CA TYR A 500 8.62 -23.89 15.76
C TYR A 500 9.40 -23.01 14.75
N PRO A 501 10.71 -22.79 14.95
CA PRO A 501 11.51 -23.22 16.10
C PRO A 501 11.06 -22.52 17.39
N ALA A 502 11.31 -23.16 18.54
CA ALA A 502 11.07 -22.51 19.82
C ALA A 502 11.96 -21.26 19.91
N ALA A 503 11.43 -20.17 20.47
CA ALA A 503 12.25 -18.99 20.75
C ALA A 503 13.41 -19.40 21.67
N ALA A 504 14.63 -18.99 21.29
CA ALA A 504 15.86 -19.31 22.02
C ALA A 504 15.94 -18.57 23.36
#